data_AF-A0A7C6WS64-F1
#
_entry.id   AF-A0A7C6WS64-F1
#
_cell.length_a   1.000
_cell.length_b   1.000
_cell.length_c   1.000
_cell.angle_alpha   90.00
_cell.angle_beta   90.00
_cell.angle_gamma   90.00
#
_symmetry.space_group_name_H-M   'P 1'
#
loop_
_entity.id
_entity.type
_entity.pdbx_description
1 polymer ?
#
loop_
_entity_poly.entity_id
_entity_poly.type
_entity_poly.pdbx_seq_one_letter_code
_entity_poly.pdbx_strand_id
1 'polypeptide(L)'
;EELACQLFRGGEPFDRVLNVELRRMRRTGATIVITTRLTPQIVEGVKHIRRSGPNVRFYLVTFNAEDAAYTPLIQQMQHQLVEVMYVTPA
;
A
#
# COMPACT_ATOMS: atom_id res chain seq x y z
N GLU A 1 -2.81 16.05 -15.76
CA GLU A 1 -3.02 16.26 -14.32
C GLU A 1 -1.80 15.76 -13.57
N GLU A 2 -1.26 16.54 -12.63
CA GLU A 2 -0.12 16.12 -11.80
C GLU A 2 -0.64 15.29 -10.63
N LEU A 3 -0.15 14.05 -10.48
CA LEU A 3 -0.47 13.21 -9.33
C LEU A 3 0.23 13.77 -8.09
N ALA A 4 -0.49 13.89 -6.98
CA ALA A 4 0.13 14.17 -5.69
C ALA A 4 1.12 13.03 -5.36
N CYS A 5 2.40 13.38 -5.18
CA CYS A 5 3.47 12.43 -4.87
C CYS A 5 4.12 12.84 -3.54
N GLN A 6 4.20 11.91 -2.60
CA GLN A 6 4.90 12.08 -1.34
C GLN A 6 5.98 10.99 -1.22
N LEU A 7 7.23 11.42 -1.07
CA LEU A 7 8.37 10.52 -1.00
C LEU A 7 8.77 10.31 0.47
N PHE A 8 8.90 9.05 0.91
CA PHE A 8 9.37 8.71 2.25
C PHE A 8 10.86 8.37 2.22
N ARG A 9 11.70 9.25 2.79
CA ARG A 9 13.17 9.10 2.82
C ARG A 9 13.70 8.52 4.15
N GLY A 10 12.83 8.12 5.07
CA GLY A 10 13.20 7.76 6.44
C GLY A 10 13.39 8.98 7.35
N GLY A 11 13.74 8.76 8.61
CA GLY A 11 13.95 9.81 9.63
C GLY A 11 12.73 10.15 10.49
N GLU A 12 11.53 9.82 10.02
CA GLU A 12 10.28 9.91 10.78
C GLU A 12 9.59 8.55 10.83
N PRO A 13 8.83 8.23 11.91
CA PRO A 13 8.00 7.04 11.94
C PRO A 13 7.04 7.01 10.74
N PHE A 14 7.03 5.90 10.00
CA PHE A 14 6.26 5.75 8.76
C PHE A 14 4.76 6.00 8.96
N ASP A 15 4.22 5.55 10.10
CA ASP A 15 2.84 5.76 10.54
C ASP A 15 2.49 7.24 10.72
N ARG A 16 3.44 8.08 11.17
CA ARG A 16 3.23 9.52 11.32
C ARG A 16 3.12 10.19 9.95
N VAL A 17 4.02 9.84 9.02
CA VAL A 17 3.98 10.34 7.64
C VAL A 17 2.70 9.88 6.95
N LEU A 18 2.31 8.62 7.16
CA LEU A 18 1.04 8.09 6.67
C LEU A 18 -0.13 8.93 7.20
N ASN A 19 -0.23 9.13 8.51
CA ASN A 19 -1.35 9.84 9.14
C ASN A 19 -1.57 11.26 8.63
N VAL A 20 -0.48 12.01 8.37
CA VAL A 20 -0.57 13.35 7.76
C VAL A 20 -1.13 13.25 6.35
N GLU A 21 -0.65 12.28 5.57
CA GLU A 21 -1.03 12.15 4.17
C GLU A 21 -2.42 11.52 3.97
N LEU A 22 -2.90 10.67 4.88
CA LEU A 22 -4.25 10.10 4.85
C LEU A 22 -5.35 11.17 4.81
N ARG A 23 -5.15 12.29 5.52
CA ARG A 23 -6.08 13.43 5.49
C ARG A 23 -6.15 14.05 4.10
N ARG A 24 -5.04 14.09 3.38
CA ARG A 24 -4.96 14.57 1.99
C ARG A 24 -5.50 13.54 1.00
N MET A 25 -5.18 12.25 1.20
CA MET A 25 -5.66 11.14 0.38
C MET A 25 -7.19 10.99 0.40
N ARG A 26 -7.84 11.35 1.52
CA ARG A 26 -9.32 11.44 1.58
C ARG A 26 -9.91 12.35 0.50
N ARG A 27 -9.19 13.41 0.10
CA ARG A 27 -9.63 14.34 -0.94
C ARG A 27 -9.34 13.85 -2.35
N THR A 28 -8.37 12.95 -2.54
CA THR A 28 -7.99 12.41 -3.86
C THR A 28 -8.82 11.19 -4.26
N GLY A 29 -9.52 10.53 -3.31
CA GLY A 29 -10.45 9.43 -3.57
C GLY A 29 -9.82 8.07 -3.86
N ALA A 30 -8.55 8.04 -4.31
CA ALA A 30 -7.80 6.83 -4.55
C ALA A 30 -6.34 6.93 -4.06
N THR A 31 -5.72 5.78 -3.79
CA THR A 31 -4.32 5.64 -3.38
C THR A 31 -3.73 4.38 -4.00
N ILE A 32 -2.51 4.50 -4.55
CA ILE A 32 -1.75 3.37 -5.08
C ILE A 32 -0.52 3.17 -4.21
N VAL A 33 -0.28 1.93 -3.77
CA VAL A 33 0.94 1.55 -3.04
C VAL A 33 1.77 0.65 -3.94
N ILE A 34 3.00 1.06 -4.22
CA ILE A 34 3.96 0.29 -5.03
C ILE A 34 5.18 0.00 -4.15
N THR A 35 5.55 -1.27 -4.02
CA THR A 35 6.68 -1.69 -3.17
C THR A 35 7.27 -3.00 -3.64
N THR A 36 8.54 -3.24 -3.34
CA THR A 36 9.22 -4.53 -3.53
C THR A 36 9.14 -5.45 -2.31
N ARG A 37 8.57 -4.96 -1.20
CA ARG A 37 8.52 -5.66 0.08
C ARG A 37 7.08 -5.86 0.51
N LEU A 38 6.74 -7.08 0.92
CA LEU A 38 5.47 -7.40 1.57
C LEU A 38 5.75 -7.88 3.00
N THR A 39 5.29 -7.10 3.99
CA THR A 39 5.47 -7.38 5.42
C THR A 39 4.17 -7.11 6.18
N PRO A 40 3.98 -7.67 7.38
CA PRO A 40 2.79 -7.39 8.20
C PRO A 40 2.57 -5.89 8.45
N GLN A 41 3.64 -5.12 8.65
CA GLN A 41 3.58 -3.68 8.89
C GLN A 41 3.05 -2.92 7.67
N ILE A 42 3.44 -3.34 6.46
CA ILE A 42 2.93 -2.76 5.21
C ILE A 42 1.44 -3.08 5.05
N VAL A 43 1.03 -4.32 5.35
CA VAL A 43 -0.38 -4.73 5.32
C VAL A 43 -1.23 -3.88 6.28
N GLU A 44 -0.78 -3.66 7.52
CA GLU A 44 -1.50 -2.79 8.45
C GLU A 44 -1.60 -1.34 7.97
N GLY A 45 -0.53 -0.81 7.37
CA GLY A 45 -0.54 0.52 6.74
C GLY A 45 -1.59 0.62 5.63
N VAL A 46 -1.63 -0.37 4.73
CA VAL A 46 -2.62 -0.46 3.64
C VAL A 46 -4.04 -0.55 4.16
N LYS A 47 -4.28 -1.40 5.16
CA LYS A 47 -5.58 -1.53 5.84
C LYS A 47 -6.00 -0.22 6.49
N HIS A 48 -5.05 0.52 7.05
CA HIS A 48 -5.32 1.82 7.65
C HIS A 48 -5.68 2.88 6.60
N ILE A 49 -4.95 2.91 5.46
CA ILE A 49 -5.31 3.75 4.30
C ILE A 49 -6.72 3.42 3.83
N ARG A 50 -7.05 2.15 3.63
CA ARG A 50 -8.36 1.73 3.15
C ARG A 50 -9.48 2.16 4.11
N ARG A 51 -9.30 1.97 5.42
CA ARG A 51 -10.24 2.41 6.46
C ARG A 51 -10.41 3.92 6.52
N SER A 52 -9.42 4.70 6.10
CA SER A 52 -9.53 6.15 6.06
C SER A 52 -10.48 6.65 4.97
N GLY A 53 -10.87 5.83 3.98
CA GLY A 53 -11.84 6.20 2.94
C GLY A 53 -11.41 5.99 1.48
N PRO A 54 -10.16 6.28 1.05
CA PRO A 54 -9.79 6.14 -0.35
C PRO A 54 -9.84 4.68 -0.81
N ASN A 55 -10.07 4.49 -2.11
CA ASN A 55 -9.87 3.20 -2.75
C ASN A 55 -8.37 2.91 -2.87
N VAL A 56 -7.96 1.69 -2.52
CA VAL A 56 -6.55 1.31 -2.47
C VAL A 56 -6.28 0.20 -3.47
N ARG A 57 -5.26 0.38 -4.30
CA ARG A 57 -4.68 -0.68 -5.13
C ARG A 57 -3.21 -0.88 -4.77
N PHE A 58 -2.82 -2.14 -4.59
CA PHE A 58 -1.49 -2.52 -4.13
C PHE A 58 -0.73 -3.24 -5.24
N TYR A 59 0.48 -2.78 -5.54
CA TYR A 59 1.38 -3.37 -6.53
C TYR A 59 2.64 -3.90 -5.83
N LEU A 60 2.79 -5.21 -5.85
CA LEU A 60 4.00 -5.88 -5.38
C LEU A 60 4.96 -6.11 -6.56
N VAL A 61 6.07 -5.41 -6.53
CA VAL A 61 7.15 -5.55 -7.51
C VAL A 61 8.05 -6.71 -7.07
N THR A 62 7.96 -7.86 -7.74
CA THR A 62 8.65 -9.09 -7.32
C THR A 62 8.89 -10.03 -8.50
N PHE A 63 9.98 -10.79 -8.46
CA PHE A 63 10.19 -11.94 -9.35
C PHE A 63 9.51 -13.21 -8.83
N ASN A 64 9.15 -13.24 -7.54
CA ASN A 64 8.53 -14.38 -6.89
C ASN A 64 7.10 -14.04 -6.47
N ALA A 65 6.16 -14.10 -7.42
CA ALA A 65 4.73 -13.86 -7.15
C ALA A 65 4.05 -15.05 -6.43
N GLU A 66 4.66 -16.23 -6.50
CA GLU A 66 4.13 -17.48 -5.94
C GLU A 66 4.69 -17.80 -4.54
N ASP A 67 5.42 -16.86 -3.93
CA ASP A 67 5.95 -17.06 -2.58
C ASP A 67 4.81 -17.32 -1.59
N ALA A 68 4.79 -18.52 -1.02
CA ALA A 68 3.79 -18.95 -0.06
C ALA A 68 3.76 -18.07 1.21
N ALA A 69 4.87 -17.38 1.53
CA ALA A 69 4.90 -16.42 2.64
C ALA A 69 3.98 -15.21 2.42
N TYR A 70 3.66 -14.88 1.16
CA TYR A 70 2.81 -13.74 0.82
C TYR A 70 1.32 -14.05 0.92
N THR A 71 0.91 -15.31 0.72
CA THR A 71 -0.50 -15.72 0.74
C THR A 71 -1.32 -15.18 1.92
N PRO A 72 -0.90 -15.36 3.20
CA PRO A 72 -1.69 -14.88 4.33
C PRO A 72 -1.76 -13.34 4.41
N LEU A 73 -0.74 -12.64 3.91
CA LEU A 73 -0.69 -11.18 3.88
C LEU A 73 -1.60 -10.60 2.80
N ILE A 74 -1.67 -11.27 1.65
CA ILE A 74 -2.53 -10.88 0.53
C ILE A 74 -4.00 -11.12 0.85
N GLN A 75 -4.33 -12.27 1.44
CA GLN A 75 -5.70 -12.58 1.87
C GLN A 75 -6.25 -11.52 2.84
N GLN A 76 -5.43 -11.05 3.79
CA GLN A 76 -5.82 -9.98 4.71
C GLN A 76 -6.16 -8.66 4.00
N MET A 77 -5.42 -8.32 2.94
CA MET A 77 -5.70 -7.12 2.13
C MET A 77 -6.96 -7.30 1.28
N GLN A 78 -7.13 -8.47 0.65
CA GLN A 78 -8.31 -8.79 -0.17
C GLN A 78 -9.61 -8.79 0.65
N HIS A 79 -9.58 -9.25 1.91
CA HIS A 79 -10.71 -9.14 2.84
C HIS A 79 -11.14 -7.69 3.12
N GLN A 80 -10.24 -6.72 2.89
CA GLN A 80 -10.55 -5.28 2.98
C GLN A 80 -10.85 -4.63 1.62
N LEU A 81 -11.13 -5.44 0.59
CA LEU A 81 -11.40 -5.00 -0.77
C LEU A 81 -10.23 -4.23 -1.39
N VAL A 82 -9.00 -4.58 -1.00
CA VAL A 82 -7.78 -4.06 -1.64
C VAL A 82 -7.37 -5.03 -2.75
N GLU A 83 -7.27 -4.52 -3.96
CA GLU A 83 -6.78 -5.30 -5.10
C GLU A 83 -5.25 -5.37 -5.08
N VAL A 84 -4.71 -6.56 -5.23
CA VAL A 84 -3.27 -6.85 -5.20
C VAL A 84 -2.83 -7.30 -6.58
N MET A 85 -1.83 -6.64 -7.13
CA MET A 85 -1.24 -6.93 -8.44
C MET A 85 0.25 -7.22 -8.29
N TYR A 86 0.74 -8.23 -8.99
CA TYR A 86 2.17 -8.50 -9.09
C TYR A 86 2.73 -7.79 -10.31
N VAL A 87 3.91 -7.21 -10.15
CA VAL A 87 4.66 -6.58 -11.24
C VAL A 87 6.03 -7.24 -11.29
N THR A 88 6.31 -7.96 -12.36
CA THR A 88 7.66 -8.49 -12.61
C THR A 88 8.54 -7.31 -13.04
N PRO A 89 9.67 -7.05 -12.36
CA PRO A 89 10.63 -6.04 -12.82
C PRO A 89 11.14 -6.37 -14.24
N ALA A 90 11.36 -5.34 -15.05
CA ALA A 90 11.96 -5.45 -16.38
C ALA A 90 13.50 -5.57 -16.30
#